data_AF-A0A148KM24-F1
#
_entry.id   AF-A0A148KM24-F1
#
_cell.length_a   1.000
_cell.length_b   1.000
_cell.length_c   1.000
_cell.angle_alpha   90.00
_cell.angle_beta   90.00
_cell.angle_gamma   90.00
#
_symmetry.space_group_name_H-M   'P 1'
#
loop_
_entity.id
_entity.type
_entity.pdbx_description
1 polymer ?
#
loop_
_entity_poly.entity_id
_entity_poly.type
_entity_poly.pdbx_seq_one_letter_code
_entity_poly.pdbx_strand_id
1 'polypeptide(L)'
;MSASNRYSKQDIVWSCCLQNVDSTPESGSVFNEQFRDLEYNGELNQATAHGAKFALLLAMLEQNSLLRPTIAKDEDRAEDKYQNDIAALSFYRSAPLAADQQYWSKVTLTENFIQSGELENAKLWLTMHPEPLSLYNDALHIPEAILENCALHVRERLKQAQQKQFEQDATGLYDILQDVAPLHVAA
;
A
#
# COMPACT_ATOMS: atom_id res chain seq x y z
N MET A 1 -61.37 40.37 -19.57
CA MET A 1 -60.32 40.93 -18.68
C MET A 1 -59.89 39.81 -17.74
N SER A 2 -58.64 39.46 -17.48
CA SER A 2 -57.31 39.60 -18.07
C SER A 2 -56.47 38.55 -17.32
N ALA A 3 -55.51 37.92 -18.00
CA ALA A 3 -54.69 36.82 -17.50
C ALA A 3 -53.69 37.22 -16.40
N SER A 4 -53.22 36.23 -15.60
CA SER A 4 -51.79 36.16 -15.22
C SER A 4 -51.36 34.77 -14.71
N ASN A 5 -50.55 34.12 -15.56
CA ASN A 5 -49.50 33.12 -15.35
C ASN A 5 -48.95 32.87 -13.92
N ARG A 6 -48.67 31.60 -13.59
CA ARG A 6 -47.30 31.01 -13.66
C ARG A 6 -47.28 29.50 -13.37
N TYR A 7 -46.85 28.73 -14.36
CA TYR A 7 -46.32 27.36 -14.23
C TYR A 7 -45.02 27.35 -13.41
N SER A 8 -44.79 26.34 -12.56
CA SER A 8 -43.42 25.91 -12.20
C SER A 8 -43.37 24.47 -11.67
N LYS A 9 -42.92 23.58 -12.56
CA LYS A 9 -41.95 22.49 -12.36
C LYS A 9 -42.21 21.40 -11.31
N GLN A 10 -42.72 20.27 -11.81
CA GLN A 10 -42.07 18.95 -11.76
C GLN A 10 -41.63 18.45 -10.37
N ASP A 11 -42.59 17.92 -9.61
CA ASP A 11 -42.35 16.86 -8.63
C ASP A 11 -41.96 15.57 -9.37
N ILE A 12 -40.68 15.42 -9.70
CA ILE A 12 -40.11 14.12 -10.05
C ILE A 12 -39.71 13.45 -8.74
N VAL A 13 -40.66 12.61 -8.33
CA VAL A 13 -40.63 11.60 -7.29
C VAL A 13 -39.31 10.80 -7.33
N TRP A 14 -38.41 11.04 -6.37
CA TRP A 14 -37.36 10.10 -5.96
C TRP A 14 -37.89 9.17 -4.86
N SER A 15 -38.88 8.34 -5.20
CA SER A 15 -39.52 7.38 -4.28
C SER A 15 -38.95 5.95 -4.40
N CYS A 16 -37.68 5.78 -4.77
CA CYS A 16 -37.07 4.45 -4.80
C CYS A 16 -35.68 4.48 -4.18
N CYS A 17 -35.61 4.47 -2.83
CA CYS A 17 -34.57 3.80 -2.04
C CYS A 17 -34.70 4.05 -0.51
N LEU A 18 -35.91 4.24 0.01
CA LEU A 18 -36.19 4.15 1.45
C LEU A 18 -37.25 3.07 1.66
N GLN A 19 -36.87 1.83 1.36
CA GLN A 19 -37.57 0.68 1.90
C GLN A 19 -37.00 0.42 3.29
N ASN A 20 -37.83 0.71 4.29
CA ASN A 20 -37.69 0.15 5.62
C ASN A 20 -37.61 -1.37 5.47
N VAL A 21 -36.41 -1.92 5.68
CA VAL A 21 -36.25 -3.36 5.88
C VAL A 21 -36.43 -3.59 7.37
N ASP A 22 -37.64 -3.98 7.74
CA ASP A 22 -37.86 -4.73 8.97
C ASP A 22 -37.13 -6.07 8.81
N SER A 23 -35.93 -6.18 9.39
CA SER A 23 -35.24 -7.46 9.54
C SER A 23 -34.71 -7.59 10.96
N THR A 24 -35.15 -8.68 11.57
CA THR A 24 -34.69 -9.35 12.78
C THR A 24 -33.19 -9.20 13.09
N PRO A 25 -32.79 -9.24 14.38
CA PRO A 25 -31.44 -8.88 14.81
C PRO A 25 -30.47 -10.04 14.61
N GLU A 26 -29.98 -10.24 13.39
CA GLU A 26 -28.79 -11.07 13.17
C GLU A 26 -27.78 -10.32 12.29
N SER A 27 -26.54 -10.23 12.77
CA SER A 27 -25.35 -9.66 12.10
C SER A 27 -25.29 -8.14 11.91
N GLY A 28 -25.43 -7.38 13.00
CA GLY A 28 -25.16 -5.94 13.03
C GLY A 28 -23.68 -5.61 13.24
N SER A 29 -22.88 -5.54 12.17
CA SER A 29 -21.60 -4.81 12.22
C SER A 29 -21.18 -4.21 10.88
N VAL A 30 -21.52 -4.84 9.75
CA VAL A 30 -21.00 -4.44 8.43
C VAL A 30 -21.67 -3.16 7.89
N PHE A 31 -22.97 -2.96 8.13
CA PHE A 31 -23.70 -1.79 7.61
C PHE A 31 -23.44 -0.48 8.39
N ASN A 32 -22.85 -0.56 9.59
CA ASN A 32 -22.65 0.60 10.46
C ASN A 32 -21.28 1.28 10.26
N GLU A 33 -20.35 0.63 9.56
CA GLU A 33 -19.02 1.20 9.28
C GLU A 33 -19.07 2.19 8.11
N GLN A 34 -19.88 1.92 7.08
CA GLN A 34 -20.05 2.81 5.92
C GLN A 34 -20.61 4.19 6.31
N PHE A 35 -21.43 4.25 7.37
CA PHE A 35 -22.01 5.49 7.89
C PHE A 35 -21.03 6.29 8.79
N ARG A 36 -19.80 5.79 9.00
CA ARG A 36 -18.73 6.52 9.70
C ARG A 36 -17.80 7.25 8.74
N ASP A 37 -17.89 6.93 7.45
CA ASP A 37 -17.03 7.51 6.43
C ASP A 37 -17.55 8.87 5.98
N LEU A 38 -16.79 9.91 6.29
CA LEU A 38 -17.11 11.31 5.96
C LEU A 38 -17.32 11.55 4.45
N GLU A 39 -16.75 10.68 3.61
CA GLU A 39 -16.87 10.70 2.14
C GLU A 39 -18.25 10.24 1.65
N TYR A 40 -18.85 9.25 2.32
CA TYR A 40 -20.16 8.66 1.96
C TYR A 40 -21.32 9.21 2.78
N ASN A 41 -21.02 9.81 3.94
CA ASN A 41 -22.00 10.55 4.73
C ASN A 41 -22.46 11.85 4.05
N GLY A 42 -21.82 12.23 2.95
CA GLY A 42 -22.18 13.41 2.17
C GLY A 42 -21.78 14.73 2.83
N GLU A 43 -21.15 14.72 4.01
CA GLU A 43 -20.64 15.91 4.68
C GLU A 43 -19.51 16.57 3.87
N LEU A 44 -18.57 15.78 3.33
CA LEU A 44 -17.52 16.29 2.46
C LEU A 44 -18.08 16.81 1.12
N ASN A 45 -19.12 16.18 0.59
CA ASN A 45 -19.81 16.65 -0.63
C ASN A 45 -20.48 18.01 -0.40
N GLN A 46 -21.01 18.24 0.80
CA GLN A 46 -21.61 19.51 1.18
C GLN A 46 -20.57 20.60 1.46
N ALA A 47 -19.45 20.24 2.09
CA ALA A 47 -18.38 21.19 2.43
C ALA A 47 -17.65 21.75 1.19
N THR A 48 -17.58 21.00 0.10
CA THR A 48 -16.75 21.35 -1.07
C THR A 48 -17.39 22.31 -2.07
N ALA A 49 -18.62 22.81 -1.84
CA ALA A 49 -19.42 23.65 -2.75
C ALA A 49 -19.69 23.07 -4.17
N HIS A 50 -18.93 22.05 -4.58
CA HIS A 50 -18.97 21.35 -5.85
C HIS A 50 -19.07 19.83 -5.63
N GLY A 51 -19.95 19.42 -4.69
CA GLY A 51 -20.10 18.03 -4.28
C GLY A 51 -20.33 17.04 -5.43
N ALA A 52 -21.05 17.43 -6.48
CA ALA A 52 -21.28 16.56 -7.64
C ALA A 52 -19.99 16.22 -8.41
N LYS A 53 -19.05 17.17 -8.55
CA LYS A 53 -17.77 16.93 -9.22
C LYS A 53 -16.85 16.08 -8.35
N PHE A 54 -16.87 16.32 -7.05
CA PHE A 54 -16.10 15.56 -6.08
C PHE A 54 -16.59 14.10 -5.98
N ALA A 55 -17.90 13.87 -5.92
CA ALA A 55 -18.48 12.53 -5.96
C ALA A 55 -18.14 11.77 -7.25
N LEU A 56 -18.11 12.46 -8.39
CA LEU A 56 -17.67 11.89 -9.66
C LEU A 56 -16.18 11.51 -9.63
N LEU A 57 -15.32 12.38 -9.09
CA LEU A 57 -13.89 12.09 -8.93
C LEU A 57 -13.66 10.90 -8.00
N LEU A 58 -14.39 10.80 -6.87
CA LEU A 58 -14.37 9.63 -6.00
C LEU A 58 -14.77 8.36 -6.77
N ALA A 59 -15.86 8.39 -7.53
CA ALA A 59 -16.30 7.24 -8.32
C ALA A 59 -15.32 6.81 -9.42
N MET A 60 -14.53 7.75 -9.97
CA MET A 60 -13.50 7.43 -10.98
C MET A 60 -12.20 6.88 -10.36
N LEU A 61 -11.86 7.33 -9.16
CA LEU A 61 -10.59 6.99 -8.50
C LEU A 61 -10.73 5.75 -7.61
N GLU A 62 -11.89 5.53 -7.01
CA GLU A 62 -12.13 4.44 -6.08
C GLU A 62 -12.71 3.22 -6.81
N GLN A 63 -11.81 2.31 -7.20
CA GLN A 63 -12.19 1.10 -7.95
C GLN A 63 -12.53 -0.09 -7.04
N ASN A 64 -12.19 -0.03 -5.74
CA ASN A 64 -12.41 -1.13 -4.81
C ASN A 64 -12.68 -0.64 -3.39
N SER A 65 -13.96 -0.56 -3.00
CA SER A 65 -14.40 -0.14 -1.67
C SER A 65 -14.01 -1.11 -0.55
N LEU A 66 -13.57 -2.33 -0.87
CA LEU A 66 -13.16 -3.34 0.11
C LEU A 66 -11.72 -3.17 0.61
N LEU A 67 -10.89 -2.40 -0.11
CA LEU A 67 -9.49 -2.13 0.27
C LEU A 67 -9.34 -0.83 1.06
N ARG A 68 -10.47 -0.26 1.51
CA ARG A 68 -10.50 1.02 2.21
C ARG A 68 -9.94 0.87 3.63
N PRO A 69 -8.89 1.63 3.99
CA PRO A 69 -8.40 1.64 5.36
C PRO A 69 -9.42 2.32 6.27
N THR A 70 -9.89 1.61 7.29
CA THR A 70 -10.73 2.21 8.32
C THR A 70 -9.85 3.03 9.26
N ILE A 71 -10.14 4.33 9.39
CA ILE A 71 -9.50 5.16 10.41
C ILE A 71 -10.18 4.81 11.74
N ALA A 72 -9.56 3.92 12.50
CA ALA A 72 -9.96 3.70 13.87
C ALA A 72 -9.84 5.04 14.62
N LYS A 73 -10.81 5.36 15.48
CA LYS A 73 -10.63 6.49 16.40
C LYS A 73 -9.40 6.20 17.25
N ASP A 74 -8.53 7.21 17.37
CA ASP A 74 -7.31 7.16 18.19
C ASP A 74 -7.71 6.99 19.67
N GLU A 75 -8.02 5.77 20.08
CA GLU A 75 -7.91 5.38 21.48
C GLU A 75 -6.44 5.06 21.72
N ASP A 76 -5.62 6.07 22.04
CA ASP A 76 -4.27 6.00 22.63
C ASP A 76 -3.49 4.68 22.34
N ARG A 77 -3.42 4.29 21.08
CA ARG A 77 -2.65 3.11 20.67
C ARG A 77 -1.21 3.56 20.53
N ALA A 78 -0.49 3.51 21.64
CA ALA A 78 0.97 3.52 21.62
C ALA A 78 1.43 2.51 20.55
N GLU A 79 2.28 2.94 19.63
CA GLU A 79 2.74 2.18 18.45
C GLU A 79 3.24 0.76 18.83
N ASP A 80 3.83 0.65 20.03
CA ASP A 80 4.30 -0.60 20.61
C ASP A 80 3.18 -1.63 20.87
N LYS A 81 1.97 -1.19 21.23
CA LYS A 81 0.84 -2.11 21.46
C LYS A 81 0.38 -2.77 20.17
N TYR A 82 0.37 -2.02 19.07
CA TYR A 82 -0.07 -2.54 17.77
C TYR A 82 0.85 -3.64 17.23
N GLN A 83 2.17 -3.45 17.32
CA GLN A 83 3.13 -4.47 16.88
C GLN A 83 3.03 -5.75 17.72
N ASN A 84 2.83 -5.60 19.03
CA ASN A 84 2.65 -6.74 19.94
C ASN A 84 1.32 -7.48 19.68
N ASP A 85 0.24 -6.76 19.38
CA ASP A 85 -1.05 -7.35 19.06
C ASP A 85 -0.98 -8.16 17.75
N ILE A 86 -0.34 -7.62 16.70
CA ILE A 86 -0.13 -8.36 15.44
C ILE A 86 0.72 -9.62 15.68
N ALA A 87 1.82 -9.49 16.43
CA ALA A 87 2.68 -10.62 16.75
C ALA A 87 1.94 -11.71 17.53
N ALA A 88 1.02 -11.34 18.42
CA ALA A 88 0.18 -12.27 19.16
C ALA A 88 -0.89 -12.95 18.28
N LEU A 89 -1.38 -12.27 17.24
CA LEU A 89 -2.34 -12.82 16.27
C LEU A 89 -1.69 -13.78 15.26
N SER A 90 -0.40 -13.58 14.94
CA SER A 90 0.34 -14.42 14.00
C SER A 90 0.98 -15.62 14.70
N PHE A 91 0.49 -16.84 14.42
CA PHE A 91 1.13 -18.08 14.88
C PHE A 91 2.31 -18.53 14.00
N TYR A 92 2.52 -17.87 12.87
CA TYR A 92 3.57 -18.19 11.91
C TYR A 92 4.76 -17.26 12.06
N ARG A 93 5.94 -17.75 11.69
CA ARG A 93 7.16 -16.92 11.63
C ARG A 93 7.01 -15.85 10.56
N SER A 94 7.30 -14.59 10.91
CA SER A 94 7.33 -13.50 9.95
C SER A 94 8.52 -13.62 9.00
N ALA A 95 8.29 -13.32 7.72
CA ALA A 95 9.37 -13.12 6.77
C ALA A 95 10.09 -11.80 7.07
N PRO A 96 11.44 -11.78 7.10
CA PRO A 96 12.18 -10.53 7.25
C PRO A 96 11.93 -9.62 6.06
N LEU A 97 11.95 -8.29 6.26
CA LEU A 97 11.67 -7.35 5.17
C LEU A 97 12.86 -7.21 4.22
N ALA A 98 14.09 -7.31 4.75
CA ALA A 98 15.33 -7.14 4.00
C ALA A 98 16.35 -8.24 4.33
N ALA A 99 17.26 -8.49 3.39
CA ALA A 99 18.39 -9.39 3.59
C ALA A 99 19.42 -8.79 4.57
N ASP A 100 19.51 -9.39 5.76
CA ASP A 100 20.54 -9.07 6.75
C ASP A 100 21.80 -9.93 6.55
N GLN A 101 22.91 -9.56 7.18
CA GLN A 101 24.17 -10.33 7.13
C GLN A 101 23.96 -11.78 7.57
N GLN A 102 23.09 -12.01 8.55
CA GLN A 102 22.75 -13.35 9.02
C GLN A 102 21.97 -14.17 7.98
N TYR A 103 21.22 -13.53 7.07
CA TYR A 103 20.47 -14.23 6.03
C TYR A 103 21.41 -14.94 5.05
N TRP A 104 22.51 -14.29 4.64
CA TRP A 104 23.49 -14.87 3.73
C TRP A 104 24.10 -16.18 4.25
N SER A 105 24.32 -16.30 5.56
CA SER A 105 24.76 -17.57 6.15
C SER A 105 23.73 -18.69 5.99
N LYS A 106 22.43 -18.38 6.06
CA LYS A 106 21.36 -19.37 5.87
C LYS A 106 21.26 -19.82 4.42
N VAL A 107 21.51 -18.92 3.46
CA VAL A 107 21.57 -19.24 2.03
C VAL A 107 22.65 -20.28 1.76
N THR A 108 23.86 -20.10 2.29
CA THR A 108 24.94 -21.10 2.11
C THR A 108 24.56 -22.48 2.66
N LEU A 109 23.78 -22.52 3.74
CA LEU A 109 23.31 -23.78 4.31
C LEU A 109 22.23 -24.44 3.45
N THR A 110 21.31 -23.64 2.89
CA THR A 110 20.33 -24.13 1.91
C THR A 110 21.03 -24.68 0.66
N GLU A 111 22.05 -23.98 0.15
CA GLU A 111 22.85 -24.43 -1.00
C GLU A 111 23.50 -25.79 -0.73
N ASN A 112 24.07 -25.99 0.47
CA ASN A 112 24.66 -27.27 0.86
C ASN A 112 23.64 -28.42 0.83
N PHE A 113 22.42 -28.20 1.32
CA PHE A 113 21.36 -29.22 1.26
C PHE A 113 20.92 -29.56 -0.18
N ILE A 114 20.88 -28.55 -1.05
CA ILE A 114 20.56 -28.77 -2.47
C ILE A 114 21.68 -29.55 -3.15
N GLN A 115 22.94 -29.20 -2.90
CA GLN A 115 24.11 -29.87 -3.46
C GLN A 115 24.27 -31.32 -2.97
N SER A 116 23.90 -31.60 -1.71
CA SER A 116 23.93 -32.96 -1.16
C SER A 116 22.76 -33.84 -1.61
N GLY A 117 21.76 -33.28 -2.30
CA GLY A 117 20.56 -33.99 -2.75
C GLY A 117 19.48 -34.17 -1.67
N GLU A 118 19.62 -33.52 -0.52
CA GLU A 118 18.66 -33.58 0.59
C GLU A 118 17.52 -32.55 0.43
N LEU A 119 16.72 -32.70 -0.63
CA LEU A 119 15.69 -31.72 -1.00
C LEU A 119 14.59 -31.57 0.06
N GLU A 120 14.22 -32.64 0.77
CA GLU A 120 13.21 -32.58 1.83
C GLU A 120 13.72 -31.76 3.04
N ASN A 121 15.00 -31.90 3.38
CA ASN A 121 15.63 -31.11 4.43
C ASN A 121 15.74 -29.64 4.01
N ALA A 122 16.09 -29.37 2.76
CA ALA A 122 16.11 -28.01 2.20
C ALA A 122 14.73 -27.35 2.27
N LYS A 123 13.66 -28.09 1.92
CA LYS A 123 12.28 -27.60 1.99
C LYS A 123 11.88 -27.29 3.42
N LEU A 124 12.13 -28.19 4.35
CA LEU A 124 11.87 -27.95 5.77
C LEU A 124 12.64 -26.71 6.26
N TRP A 125 13.92 -26.61 5.92
CA TRP A 125 14.76 -25.48 6.28
C TRP A 125 14.19 -24.14 5.79
N LEU A 126 13.79 -24.05 4.52
CA LEU A 126 13.16 -22.86 3.94
C LEU A 126 11.81 -22.52 4.61
N THR A 127 11.01 -23.51 4.99
CA THR A 127 9.76 -23.26 5.72
C THR A 127 10.00 -22.73 7.13
N MET A 128 11.06 -23.19 7.80
CA MET A 128 11.44 -22.68 9.12
C MET A 128 12.11 -21.31 9.02
N HIS A 129 12.84 -21.03 7.95
CA HIS A 129 13.63 -19.82 7.73
C HIS A 129 13.19 -19.11 6.45
N PRO A 130 12.08 -18.36 6.48
CA PRO A 130 11.55 -17.70 5.30
C PRO A 130 12.56 -16.70 4.73
N GLU A 131 12.55 -16.60 3.40
CA GLU A 131 13.37 -15.65 2.66
C GLU A 131 12.88 -14.21 2.89
N PRO A 132 13.79 -13.22 2.83
CA PRO A 132 13.43 -11.83 2.95
C PRO A 132 12.62 -11.37 1.75
N LEU A 133 11.72 -10.41 1.99
CA LEU A 133 10.88 -9.85 0.93
C LEU A 133 11.69 -9.00 -0.06
N SER A 134 12.80 -8.42 0.39
CA SER A 134 13.73 -7.64 -0.41
C SER A 134 15.17 -8.08 -0.17
N LEU A 135 15.95 -8.11 -1.24
CA LEU A 135 17.41 -8.23 -1.17
C LEU A 135 18.07 -6.96 -0.62
N TYR A 136 17.43 -5.81 -0.81
CA TYR A 136 17.96 -4.50 -0.44
C TYR A 136 17.27 -3.99 0.83
N ASN A 137 18.06 -3.43 1.74
CA ASN A 137 17.56 -2.71 2.92
C ASN A 137 17.41 -1.21 2.63
N ASP A 138 16.92 -0.87 1.43
CA ASP A 138 16.74 0.51 1.00
C ASP A 138 15.26 0.86 0.93
N ALA A 139 14.83 1.81 1.76
CA ALA A 139 13.44 2.29 1.77
C ALA A 139 13.04 3.00 0.47
N LEU A 140 14.01 3.43 -0.33
CA LEU A 140 13.80 4.10 -1.61
C LEU A 140 13.76 3.13 -2.80
N HIS A 141 14.11 1.86 -2.57
CA HIS A 141 14.16 0.86 -3.63
C HIS A 141 12.89 0.01 -3.62
N ILE A 142 12.12 0.08 -4.71
CA ILE A 142 10.94 -0.74 -4.92
C ILE A 142 11.21 -1.63 -6.14
N PRO A 143 11.01 -2.96 -6.06
CA PRO A 143 11.26 -3.85 -7.19
C PRO A 143 10.28 -3.59 -8.33
N GLU A 144 10.77 -3.68 -9.56
CA GLU A 144 10.01 -3.33 -10.78
C GLU A 144 8.71 -4.12 -10.91
N ALA A 145 8.73 -5.41 -10.52
CA ALA A 145 7.53 -6.25 -10.55
C ALA A 145 6.39 -5.70 -9.66
N ILE A 146 6.71 -5.04 -8.55
CA ILE A 146 5.71 -4.39 -7.70
C ILE A 146 5.25 -3.07 -8.32
N LEU A 147 6.18 -2.31 -8.92
CA LEU A 147 5.87 -1.05 -9.59
C LEU A 147 4.90 -1.25 -10.76
N GLU A 148 5.12 -2.29 -11.57
CA GLU A 148 4.25 -2.62 -12.70
C GLU A 148 2.83 -3.00 -12.27
N ASN A 149 2.67 -3.58 -11.07
CA ASN A 149 1.37 -3.93 -10.49
C ASN A 149 0.64 -2.72 -9.84
N CYS A 150 1.32 -1.58 -9.69
CA CYS A 150 0.70 -0.39 -9.11
C CYS A 150 -0.15 0.37 -10.14
N ALA A 151 -1.12 1.14 -9.65
CA ALA A 151 -1.96 2.00 -10.49
C ALA A 151 -1.12 3.06 -11.23
N LEU A 152 -1.57 3.48 -12.41
CA LEU A 152 -0.83 4.37 -13.31
C LEU A 152 -0.35 5.67 -12.63
N HIS A 153 -1.23 6.33 -11.87
CA HIS A 153 -0.90 7.58 -11.18
C HIS A 153 0.20 7.40 -10.12
N VAL A 154 0.26 6.23 -9.47
CA VAL A 154 1.33 5.89 -8.52
C VAL A 154 2.64 5.71 -9.27
N ARG A 155 2.62 4.99 -10.40
CA ARG A 155 3.79 4.76 -11.25
C ARG A 155 4.36 6.08 -11.76
N GLU A 156 3.52 6.99 -12.24
CA GLU A 156 3.95 8.31 -12.72
C GLU A 156 4.56 9.16 -11.61
N ARG A 157 3.94 9.18 -10.42
CA ARG A 157 4.47 9.90 -9.26
C ARG A 157 5.82 9.35 -8.81
N LEU A 158 5.99 8.03 -8.77
CA LEU A 158 7.26 7.40 -8.39
C LEU A 158 8.36 7.68 -9.42
N LYS A 159 8.04 7.62 -10.73
CA LYS A 159 8.99 7.99 -11.80
C LYS A 159 9.47 9.43 -11.68
N GLN A 160 8.57 10.37 -11.37
CA GLN A 160 8.93 11.77 -11.15
C GLN A 160 9.82 11.96 -9.91
N ALA A 161 9.61 11.17 -8.85
CA ALA A 161 10.45 11.21 -7.67
C ALA A 161 11.86 10.66 -7.95
N GLN A 162 11.98 9.58 -8.73
CA GLN A 162 13.27 9.00 -9.13
C GLN A 162 14.08 9.92 -10.05
N GLN A 163 13.43 10.67 -10.96
CA GLN A 163 14.10 11.62 -11.85
C GLN A 163 14.79 12.79 -11.12
N LYS A 164 14.45 13.04 -9.86
CA LYS A 164 15.14 14.05 -9.03
C LYS A 164 16.46 13.56 -8.44
N GLN A 165 16.76 12.27 -8.55
CA GLN A 165 17.90 11.65 -7.88
C GLN A 165 19.14 11.72 -8.78
N PHE A 166 19.98 12.74 -8.51
CA PHE A 166 21.37 12.97 -8.93
C PHE A 166 21.76 12.74 -10.40
N GLU A 167 22.15 13.81 -11.09
CA GLU A 167 23.03 13.69 -12.26
C GLU A 167 24.39 13.16 -11.79
N GLN A 168 24.69 11.90 -12.11
CA GLN A 168 25.96 11.28 -11.79
C GLN A 168 26.99 11.75 -12.83
N ASP A 169 27.99 12.50 -12.39
CA ASP A 169 29.11 12.91 -13.24
C ASP A 169 30.01 11.70 -13.54
N ALA A 170 29.82 11.11 -14.72
CA ALA A 170 30.61 9.96 -15.18
C ALA A 170 32.09 10.30 -15.42
N THR A 171 32.47 11.58 -15.49
CA THR A 171 33.86 12.00 -15.76
C THR A 171 34.72 12.10 -14.50
N GLY A 172 34.14 12.42 -13.34
CA GLY A 172 34.87 12.50 -12.07
C GLY A 172 35.41 11.14 -11.54
N LEU A 173 34.86 10.02 -12.02
CA LEU A 173 35.32 8.69 -11.63
C LEU A 173 36.72 8.36 -12.17
N TYR A 174 37.09 8.91 -13.34
CA TYR A 174 38.41 8.70 -13.93
C TYR A 174 39.52 9.37 -13.11
N ASP A 175 39.28 10.58 -12.64
CA ASP A 175 40.23 11.35 -11.83
C ASP A 175 40.49 10.66 -10.48
N ILE A 176 39.44 10.14 -9.84
CA ILE A 176 39.56 9.39 -8.58
C ILE A 176 40.38 8.10 -8.75
N LEU A 177 40.18 7.38 -9.87
CA LEU A 177 40.95 6.17 -10.17
C LEU A 177 42.43 6.47 -10.44
N GLN A 178 42.74 7.64 -10.99
CA GLN A 178 44.10 8.08 -11.26
C GLN A 178 44.86 8.44 -9.97
N ASP A 179 44.17 9.03 -8.99
CA ASP A 179 44.73 9.38 -7.68
C ASP A 179 45.01 8.15 -6.79
N VAL A 180 44.23 7.06 -6.93
CA VAL A 180 44.37 5.83 -6.13
C VAL A 180 45.40 4.85 -6.71
N ALA A 181 45.85 5.07 -7.95
CA ALA A 181 46.75 4.17 -8.66
C ALA A 181 48.24 4.07 -8.21
N PRO A 182 48.82 4.87 -7.28
CA PRO A 182 50.24 4.72 -6.97
C PRO A 182 50.54 3.73 -5.80
N LEU A 183 49.74 2.68 -5.59
CA LEU A 183 49.98 1.68 -4.52
C LEU A 183 50.40 0.27 -4.98
N HIS A 184 50.67 0.03 -6.27
CA HIS A 184 51.11 -1.31 -6.72
C HIS A 184 52.24 -1.33 -7.76
N VAL A 185 53.23 -0.43 -7.64
CA VAL A 185 54.53 -0.62 -8.33
C VAL A 185 55.67 -0.19 -7.39
N ALA A 186 55.96 -1.01 -6.39
CA ALA A 186 57.28 -1.09 -5.79
C ALA A 186 57.56 -2.57 -5.49
N ALA A 187 58.72 -3.00 -5.97
CA ALA A 187 59.22 -4.37 -6.08
C ALA A 187 59.25 -5.19 -4.78
#